data_AF-A0A966AJV0-F1
#
_entry.id   AF-A0A966AJV0-F1
#
_cell.length_a   1.000
_cell.length_b   1.000
_cell.length_c   1.000
_cell.angle_alpha   90.00
_cell.angle_beta   90.00
_cell.angle_gamma   90.00
#
_symmetry.space_group_name_H-M   'P 1'
#
loop_
_entity.id
_entity.type
_entity.pdbx_description
1 polymer ?
#
loop_
_entity_poly.entity_id
_entity_poly.type
_entity_poly.pdbx_seq_one_letter_code
_entity_poly.pdbx_strand_id
1 'polypeptide(L)'
;DVAKREFRLPGEQRVRKLPERVDIVLFSARSERLSAERGAIRFFPDGSSTGGRITLSTDTLRYLVNVDWLTGRVKVMESVVEEPIGR
;
A
#
# COMPACT_ATOMS: atom_id res chain seq x y z
N ASP A 1 -7.48 -1.62 -6.25
CA ASP A 1 -8.09 -2.80 -5.63
C ASP A 1 -7.03 -3.88 -5.62
N VAL A 2 -6.57 -4.29 -4.42
CA VAL A 2 -5.46 -5.25 -4.29
C VAL A 2 -5.88 -6.62 -4.84
N ALA A 3 -7.12 -7.06 -4.57
CA ALA A 3 -7.66 -8.31 -5.08
C ALA A 3 -7.68 -8.34 -6.62
N LYS A 4 -8.12 -7.25 -7.24
CA LYS A 4 -8.22 -7.15 -8.70
C LYS A 4 -6.88 -6.85 -9.37
N ARG A 5 -5.82 -6.57 -8.60
CA ARG A 5 -4.53 -6.10 -9.11
C ARG A 5 -4.72 -4.94 -10.07
N GLU A 6 -5.47 -3.94 -9.64
CA GLU A 6 -5.83 -2.77 -10.45
C GLU A 6 -5.59 -1.47 -9.69
N PHE A 7 -5.11 -0.45 -10.40
CA PHE A 7 -4.90 0.89 -9.86
C PHE A 7 -5.43 1.96 -10.81
N ARG A 8 -5.63 3.16 -10.26
CA ARG A 8 -6.06 4.35 -10.98
C ARG A 8 -5.28 5.53 -10.41
N LEU A 9 -4.82 6.41 -11.29
CA LEU A 9 -4.13 7.63 -10.88
C LEU A 9 -5.15 8.74 -10.58
N PRO A 10 -4.86 9.66 -9.64
CA PRO A 10 -5.72 10.82 -9.40
C PRO A 10 -6.00 11.58 -10.70
N GLY A 11 -7.26 11.93 -10.95
CA GLY A 11 -7.67 12.64 -12.17
C GLY A 11 -7.87 11.77 -13.41
N GLU A 12 -7.50 10.48 -13.39
CA GLU A 12 -7.76 9.56 -14.51
C GLU A 12 -9.02 8.72 -14.26
N GLN A 13 -9.86 8.54 -15.28
CA GLN A 13 -10.95 7.54 -15.22
C GLN A 13 -10.47 6.13 -15.59
N ARG A 14 -9.32 6.02 -16.26
CA ARG A 14 -8.76 4.74 -16.72
C ARG A 14 -8.29 3.91 -15.53
N VAL A 15 -8.82 2.70 -15.41
CA VAL A 15 -8.29 1.67 -14.54
C VAL A 15 -7.16 0.93 -15.28
N ARG A 16 -6.03 0.75 -14.61
CA ARG A 16 -4.83 0.07 -15.11
C ARG A 16 -4.62 -1.20 -14.31
N LYS A 17 -4.07 -2.24 -14.94
CA LYS A 17 -3.65 -3.46 -14.24
C LYS A 17 -2.26 -3.28 -13.66
N LEU A 18 -2.05 -3.82 -12.48
CA LEU A 18 -0.74 -4.03 -11.93
C LEU A 18 -0.01 -5.11 -12.73
N PRO A 19 1.30 -4.93 -12.99
CA PRO A 19 2.11 -5.98 -13.59
C PRO A 19 2.03 -7.27 -12.78
N GLU A 20 2.12 -8.43 -13.45
CA GLU A 20 2.03 -9.74 -12.79
C GLU A 20 3.12 -9.97 -11.74
N ARG A 21 4.27 -9.32 -11.89
CA ARG A 21 5.43 -9.43 -10.98
C ARG A 21 5.40 -8.46 -9.79
N VAL A 22 4.28 -7.75 -9.58
CA VAL A 22 4.16 -6.79 -8.48
C VAL A 22 3.13 -7.28 -7.46
N ASP A 23 3.59 -7.60 -6.26
CA ASP A 23 2.71 -7.91 -5.13
C ASP A 23 2.43 -6.65 -4.31
N ILE A 24 1.19 -6.57 -3.81
CA ILE A 24 0.75 -5.51 -2.93
C ILE A 24 0.21 -6.10 -1.64
N VAL A 25 0.71 -5.60 -0.51
CA VAL A 25 0.15 -5.89 0.81
C VAL A 25 -0.24 -4.59 1.47
N LEU A 26 -1.48 -4.51 1.94
CA LEU A 26 -1.99 -3.36 2.69
C LEU A 26 -2.29 -3.77 4.14
N PHE A 27 -1.66 -3.07 5.08
CA PHE A 27 -1.99 -3.10 6.49
C PHE A 27 -2.64 -1.76 6.86
N SER A 28 -3.94 -1.75 7.15
CA SER A 28 -4.65 -0.55 7.63
C SER A 28 -5.39 -0.87 8.93
N ALA A 29 -5.91 0.18 9.59
CA ALA A 29 -6.77 0.03 10.75
C ALA A 29 -7.94 -0.94 10.45
N ARG A 30 -8.27 -1.80 11.41
CA ARG A 30 -9.30 -2.84 11.25
C ARG A 30 -10.68 -2.27 10.88
N SER A 31 -10.98 -1.04 11.29
CA SER A 31 -12.20 -0.30 10.94
C SER A 31 -12.25 0.17 9.48
N GLU A 32 -11.11 0.23 8.78
CA GLU A 32 -11.01 0.63 7.37
C GLU A 32 -10.80 -0.56 6.42
N ARG A 33 -10.97 -1.79 6.92
CA ARG A 33 -11.09 -2.97 6.05
C ARG A 33 -12.48 -3.01 5.46
N LEU A 34 -12.59 -2.66 4.18
CA LEU A 34 -13.80 -2.82 3.37
C LEU A 34 -14.01 -4.31 2.99
N SER A 35 -12.94 -5.10 2.95
CA SER A 35 -12.94 -6.57 2.91
C SER A 35 -11.57 -7.11 3.33
N ALA A 36 -11.33 -8.43 3.26
CA ALA A 36 -10.01 -9.02 3.48
C ALA A 36 -8.92 -8.46 2.54
N GLU A 37 -9.32 -7.97 1.36
CA GLU A 37 -8.42 -7.58 0.26
C GLU A 37 -8.65 -6.12 -0.20
N ARG A 38 -9.56 -5.40 0.46
CA ARG A 38 -9.83 -3.99 0.23
C ARG A 38 -9.69 -3.26 1.54
N GLY A 39 -8.68 -2.41 1.63
CA GLY A 39 -8.54 -1.44 2.70
C GLY A 39 -8.43 -0.03 2.13
N ALA A 40 -8.77 0.95 2.96
CA ALA A 40 -8.55 2.36 2.66
C ALA A 40 -7.68 3.00 3.73
N ILE A 41 -7.01 4.08 3.36
CA ILE A 41 -6.41 5.03 4.30
C ILE A 41 -7.17 6.34 4.13
N ARG A 42 -7.87 6.78 5.17
CA ARG A 42 -8.58 8.07 5.18
C ARG A 42 -7.72 9.11 5.88
N PHE A 43 -7.64 10.29 5.28
CA PHE A 43 -7.06 11.48 5.90
C PHE A 43 -8.18 12.37 6.42
N PHE A 44 -7.99 12.93 7.61
CA PHE A 44 -8.97 13.80 8.27
C PHE A 44 -8.53 15.28 8.16
N PRO A 45 -9.46 16.25 8.24
CA PRO A 45 -9.13 17.68 8.10
C PRO A 45 -8.18 18.23 9.17
N ASP A 46 -8.07 17.56 10.32
CA ASP A 46 -7.15 17.92 11.41
C ASP A 46 -5.71 17.46 11.16
N GLY A 47 -5.44 16.82 10.02
CA GLY A 47 -4.14 16.29 9.64
C GLY A 47 -3.88 14.85 10.09
N SER A 48 -4.76 14.25 10.90
CA SER A 48 -4.66 12.85 11.28
C SER A 48 -5.05 11.90 10.11
N SER A 49 -4.79 10.61 10.29
CA SER A 49 -5.24 9.59 9.35
C SER A 49 -5.64 8.30 10.06
N THR A 50 -6.31 7.40 9.37
CA THR A 50 -6.54 6.04 9.86
C THR A 50 -5.25 5.22 9.97
N GLY A 51 -4.14 5.74 9.44
CA GLY A 51 -2.84 5.10 9.41
C GLY A 51 -2.80 3.86 8.50
N GLY A 52 -1.58 3.40 8.27
CA GLY A 52 -1.37 2.13 7.59
C GLY A 52 0.01 2.00 6.95
N ARG A 53 0.22 0.84 6.33
CA ARG A 53 1.40 0.50 5.54
C ARG A 53 0.98 -0.17 4.25
N ILE A 54 1.45 0.35 3.13
CA ILE A 54 1.37 -0.31 1.83
C ILE A 54 2.76 -0.85 1.53
N THR A 55 2.87 -2.14 1.23
CA THR A 55 4.09 -2.76 0.72
C THR A 55 3.87 -3.09 -0.74
N LEU A 56 4.77 -2.62 -1.60
CA LEU A 56 4.86 -3.01 -3.00
C LEU A 56 6.15 -3.81 -3.15
N SER A 57 6.09 -5.01 -3.71
CA SER A 57 7.30 -5.81 -3.94
C SER A 57 7.31 -6.44 -5.31
N THR A 58 8.50 -6.52 -5.88
CA THR A 58 8.85 -7.43 -6.98
C THR A 58 9.79 -8.50 -6.44
N ASP A 59 10.33 -9.34 -7.34
CA ASP A 59 11.34 -10.33 -7.01
C ASP A 59 12.63 -9.71 -6.43
N THR A 60 12.91 -8.43 -6.74
CA THR A 60 14.20 -7.78 -6.43
C THR A 60 14.07 -6.53 -5.57
N LEU A 61 12.92 -5.84 -5.61
CA LEU A 61 12.71 -4.53 -5.01
C LEU A 61 11.49 -4.52 -4.12
N ARG A 62 11.56 -3.72 -3.06
CA ARG A 62 10.45 -3.51 -2.13
C ARG A 62 10.34 -2.04 -1.76
N TYR A 63 9.15 -1.50 -1.95
CA TYR A 63 8.74 -0.18 -1.46
C TYR A 63 7.78 -0.32 -0.27
N LEU A 64 8.02 0.45 0.77
CA LEU A 64 7.13 0.58 1.91
C LEU A 64 6.62 2.03 1.99
N VAL A 65 5.31 2.20 1.89
CA VAL A 65 4.64 3.47 2.12
C VAL A 65 3.99 3.40 3.50
N ASN A 66 4.57 4.10 4.47
CA ASN A 66 4.02 4.22 5.82
C ASN A 66 3.23 5.51 5.93
N VAL A 67 2.04 5.42 6.54
CA VAL A 67 1.21 6.58 6.88
C VAL A 67 1.02 6.61 8.38
N ASP A 68 1.51 7.67 9.00
CA ASP A 68 1.35 7.93 10.43
C ASP A 68 -0.10 8.29 10.75
N TRP A 69 -0.68 7.63 11.76
CA TRP A 69 -2.09 7.83 12.12
C TRP A 69 -2.32 9.18 12.82
N LEU A 70 -1.36 9.64 13.63
CA LEU A 70 -1.53 10.85 14.42
C LEU A 70 -1.34 12.10 13.56
N THR A 71 -0.40 12.05 12.62
CA THR A 71 0.09 13.24 11.92
C THR A 71 -0.16 13.20 10.41
N GLY A 72 -0.69 12.09 9.89
CA GLY A 72 -0.92 11.91 8.45
C GLY A 72 0.38 11.87 7.62
N ARG A 73 1.55 11.87 8.27
CA ARG A 73 2.83 11.89 7.57
C ARG A 73 3.02 10.64 6.74
N VAL A 74 3.38 10.83 5.48
CA VAL A 74 3.70 9.76 4.54
C VAL A 74 5.21 9.63 4.41
N LYS A 75 5.73 8.41 4.60
CA LYS A 75 7.13 8.07 4.34
C LYS A 75 7.20 6.92 3.35
N VAL A 76 7.99 7.12 2.30
CA VAL A 76 8.31 6.08 1.31
C VAL A 76 9.73 5.60 1.58
N MET A 77 9.89 4.30 1.72
CA MET A 77 11.18 3.64 1.92
C MET A 77 11.38 2.63 0.82
N GLU A 78 12.59 2.57 0.29
CA GLU A 78 13.03 1.59 -0.69
C GLU A 78 14.01 0.62 -0.03
N SER A 79 13.89 -0.65 -0.39
CA SER A 79 14.78 -1.72 0.05
C SER A 79 14.87 -2.79 -1.04
N VAL A 80 16.00 -3.48 -1.12
CA VAL A 80 16.12 -4.70 -1.93
C VAL A 80 15.44 -5.86 -1.20
N VAL A 81 14.81 -6.76 -1.95
CA VAL A 81 14.33 -8.02 -1.37
C VAL A 81 15.56 -8.88 -1.14
N GLU A 82 15.99 -9.01 0.12
CA GLU A 82 17.06 -9.94 0.46
C GLU A 82 16.55 -11.36 0.18
N GLU A 83 17.26 -12.11 -0.67
CA GLU A 83 16.99 -13.53 -0.82
C GLU A 83 17.18 -14.22 0.53
N PRO A 84 16.28 -15.13 0.93
CA PRO A 84 16.50 -15.92 2.12
C PRO A 84 17.79 -16.73 1.92
N ILE A 85 18.82 -16.40 2.71
CA ILE A 85 20.01 -17.23 2.84
C ILE A 85 19.57 -18.68 3.08
N GLY A 86 19.94 -19.54 2.14
CA GLY A 86 19.42 -20.90 1.99
C GLY A 86 19.41 -21.70 3.29
N ARG A 87 18.40 -22.56 3.42
CA ARG A 87 18.47 -23.74 4.28
C ARG A 87 19.08 -24.90 3.50
#